data_AF-A0A8J7WEA0-F1
#
_entry.id   AF-A0A8J7WEA0-F1
#
_cell.length_a   1.000
_cell.length_b   1.000
_cell.length_c   1.000
_cell.angle_alpha   90.00
_cell.angle_beta   90.00
_cell.angle_gamma   90.00
#
_symmetry.space_group_name_H-M   'P 1'
#
loop_
_entity.id
_entity.type
_entity.pdbx_description
1 polymer ?
#
loop_
_entity_poly.entity_id
_entity_poly.type
_entity_poly.pdbx_seq_one_letter_code
_entity_poly.pdbx_strand_id
1 'polypeptide(L)'
;MTSILQAFAVGAVTIGAGAATVTTMKPDLPDLAIPDKAWEAGSALDGRVFYTTDKVRETNDVLNDELHFVDGRFQSAMCQDYCDFGWSGYQTWTDGETLHFTATTRCPDAPHTVVWYGTVTGDTVRFEGTWTTRRWYWTRQLNVSGEGSLTPHPQAASG
;
A
#
# COMPACT_ATOMS: atom_id res chain seq x y z
N MET A 1 74.07 46.88 3.56
CA MET A 1 74.28 45.52 3.02
C MET A 1 74.10 44.59 4.21
N THR A 2 73.09 43.73 4.36
CA THR A 2 72.10 43.15 3.44
C THR A 2 70.93 42.68 4.31
N SER A 3 69.71 43.00 3.89
CA SER A 3 68.46 42.63 4.56
C SER A 3 68.07 41.18 4.23
N ILE A 4 67.60 40.40 5.20
CA ILE A 4 66.68 39.28 4.96
C ILE A 4 65.60 39.31 6.03
N LEU A 5 64.38 39.61 5.57
CA LEU A 5 63.11 39.49 6.28
C LEU A 5 62.82 38.02 6.59
N GLN A 6 62.33 37.71 7.78
CA GLN A 6 61.53 36.51 7.99
C GLN A 6 60.22 36.84 8.71
N ALA A 7 59.16 36.27 8.16
CA ALA A 7 57.79 36.71 8.22
C ALA A 7 57.03 36.13 9.41
N PHE A 8 56.05 36.90 9.87
CA PHE A 8 54.92 36.44 10.68
C PHE A 8 53.97 35.58 9.85
N ALA A 9 53.48 34.48 10.43
CA ALA A 9 52.11 34.00 10.25
C ALA A 9 51.78 32.91 11.29
N VAL A 10 51.08 33.29 12.36
CA VAL A 10 50.38 32.36 13.24
C VAL A 10 49.08 31.98 12.53
N GLY A 11 49.02 30.76 11.99
CA GLY A 11 47.82 30.19 11.40
C GLY A 11 46.97 29.49 12.46
N ALA A 12 45.81 30.05 12.77
CA ALA A 12 44.69 29.32 13.36
C ALA A 12 43.71 28.98 12.23
N VAL A 13 43.27 27.71 12.12
CA VAL A 13 41.87 27.31 11.86
C VAL A 13 41.77 25.80 12.12
N THR A 14 41.07 25.44 13.19
CA THR A 14 40.45 24.13 13.39
C THR A 14 39.11 24.11 12.68
N ILE A 15 38.88 23.23 11.70
CA ILE A 15 37.53 22.70 11.39
C ILE A 15 37.69 21.22 11.05
N GLY A 16 37.17 20.37 11.95
CA GLY A 16 37.17 18.92 11.78
C GLY A 16 36.36 18.51 10.55
N ALA A 17 36.93 17.62 9.76
CA ALA A 17 36.23 16.92 8.69
C ALA A 17 35.27 15.88 9.30
N GLY A 18 34.12 16.33 9.79
CA GLY A 18 32.97 15.46 9.98
C GLY A 18 32.41 15.14 8.61
N ALA A 19 32.86 14.04 7.99
CA ALA A 19 32.23 13.50 6.80
C ALA A 19 30.80 13.07 7.18
N ALA A 20 29.84 13.97 6.99
CA ALA A 20 28.43 13.60 6.97
C ALA A 20 28.26 12.66 5.77
N THR A 21 28.22 11.36 6.03
CA THR A 21 27.70 10.40 5.07
C THR A 21 26.23 10.76 4.89
N VAL A 22 25.92 11.57 3.88
CA VAL A 22 24.56 11.75 3.41
C VAL A 22 24.17 10.39 2.83
N THR A 23 23.58 9.54 3.68
CA THR A 23 22.90 8.34 3.23
C THR A 23 21.83 8.83 2.28
N THR A 24 22.04 8.64 0.97
CA THR A 24 21.01 8.84 -0.04
C THR A 24 19.81 7.98 0.38
N MET A 25 18.81 8.59 1.01
CA MET A 25 17.57 7.91 1.33
C MET A 25 17.00 7.48 -0.02
N LYS A 26 16.91 6.16 -0.23
CA LYS A 26 16.24 5.60 -1.40
C LYS A 26 14.84 6.24 -1.45
N PRO A 27 14.41 6.81 -2.59
CA PRO A 27 13.10 7.42 -2.69
C PRO A 27 12.03 6.41 -2.26
N ASP A 28 11.08 6.86 -1.45
CA ASP A 28 9.99 6.02 -0.96
C ASP A 28 9.20 5.47 -2.15
N LEU A 29 8.84 4.18 -2.08
CA LEU A 29 8.04 3.56 -3.12
C LEU A 29 6.60 4.06 -2.97
N PRO A 30 6.01 4.71 -3.99
CA PRO A 30 4.63 5.17 -3.90
C PRO A 30 3.69 3.97 -3.80
N ASP A 31 2.58 4.12 -3.06
CA ASP A 31 1.49 3.15 -3.10
C ASP A 31 0.80 3.15 -4.48
N LEU A 32 -0.10 2.19 -4.68
CA LEU A 32 -0.96 2.10 -5.85
C LEU A 32 -1.59 3.45 -6.16
N ALA A 33 -1.40 3.92 -7.39
CA ALA A 33 -1.98 5.17 -7.84
C ALA A 33 -3.50 4.98 -8.03
N ILE A 34 -4.29 5.75 -7.29
CA ILE A 34 -5.73 5.83 -7.47
C ILE A 34 -6.05 6.91 -8.51
N PRO A 35 -6.89 6.63 -9.53
CA PRO A 35 -7.28 7.62 -10.51
C PRO A 35 -7.93 8.86 -9.87
N ASP A 36 -7.56 10.06 -10.33
CA ASP A 36 -8.20 11.30 -9.91
C ASP A 36 -9.59 11.42 -10.55
N LYS A 37 -10.62 11.10 -9.75
CA LYS A 37 -12.03 11.02 -10.13
C LYS A 37 -12.90 11.60 -9.01
N ALA A 38 -14.16 11.87 -9.32
CA ALA A 38 -15.16 12.27 -8.34
C ALA A 38 -15.60 11.06 -7.50
N TRP A 39 -14.74 10.67 -6.55
CA TRP A 39 -14.99 9.59 -5.60
C TRP A 39 -15.99 10.02 -4.54
N GLU A 40 -17.04 9.22 -4.37
CA GLU A 40 -18.05 9.41 -3.33
C GLU A 40 -17.84 8.41 -2.19
N ALA A 41 -18.31 8.73 -0.99
CA ALA A 41 -18.34 7.76 0.11
C ALA A 41 -19.10 6.50 -0.32
N GLY A 42 -18.51 5.33 -0.05
CA GLY A 42 -19.05 4.06 -0.48
C GLY A 42 -20.38 3.74 0.20
N SER A 43 -21.32 3.23 -0.58
CA SER A 43 -22.50 2.49 -0.10
C SER A 43 -23.04 1.49 -1.13
N ALA A 44 -22.70 1.71 -2.41
CA ALA A 44 -23.20 0.92 -3.53
C ALA A 44 -22.76 -0.56 -3.54
N LEU A 45 -21.82 -0.95 -2.69
CA LEU A 45 -21.37 -2.33 -2.52
C LEU A 45 -21.81 -2.93 -1.18
N ASP A 46 -22.48 -2.18 -0.31
CA ASP A 46 -22.86 -2.65 1.01
C ASP A 46 -23.73 -3.91 0.93
N GLY A 47 -23.45 -4.86 1.83
CA GLY A 47 -24.08 -6.17 1.88
C GLY A 47 -23.47 -7.20 0.91
N ARG A 48 -22.49 -6.81 0.08
CA ARG A 48 -21.78 -7.73 -0.81
C ARG A 48 -20.55 -8.30 -0.14
N VAL A 49 -20.30 -9.58 -0.41
CA VAL A 49 -19.04 -10.27 -0.13
C VAL A 49 -18.54 -10.87 -1.43
N PHE A 50 -17.32 -10.54 -1.82
CA PHE A 50 -16.67 -11.16 -2.96
C PHE A 50 -15.62 -12.15 -2.49
N TYR A 51 -15.66 -13.36 -3.04
CA TYR A 51 -14.69 -14.41 -2.78
C TYR A 51 -13.65 -14.35 -3.90
N THR A 52 -12.43 -13.94 -3.57
CA THR A 52 -11.39 -13.66 -4.55
C THR A 52 -10.26 -14.67 -4.50
N THR A 53 -9.59 -14.85 -5.63
CA THR A 53 -8.27 -15.47 -5.70
C THR A 53 -7.28 -14.39 -6.09
N ASP A 54 -6.28 -14.23 -5.23
CA ASP A 54 -5.33 -13.14 -5.26
C ASP A 54 -3.95 -13.68 -5.60
N LYS A 55 -3.20 -12.93 -6.41
CA LYS A 55 -1.83 -13.24 -6.76
C LYS A 55 -0.89 -12.15 -6.26
N VAL A 56 0.10 -12.54 -5.47
CA VAL A 56 1.19 -11.65 -5.05
C VAL A 56 2.27 -11.69 -6.13
N ARG A 57 2.56 -10.56 -6.77
CA ARG A 57 3.45 -10.50 -7.94
C ARG A 57 4.88 -10.89 -7.61
N GLU A 58 5.40 -10.46 -6.47
CA GLU A 58 6.82 -10.62 -6.11
C GLU A 58 7.15 -12.06 -5.71
N THR A 59 6.20 -12.80 -5.15
CA THR A 59 6.40 -14.17 -4.66
C THR A 59 5.73 -15.24 -5.54
N ASN A 60 4.77 -14.83 -6.38
CA ASN A 60 3.83 -15.72 -7.08
C ASN A 60 2.93 -16.55 -6.16
N ASP A 61 2.80 -16.15 -4.90
CA ASP A 61 1.84 -16.77 -3.98
C ASP A 61 0.43 -16.53 -4.49
N VAL A 62 -0.41 -17.55 -4.35
CA VAL A 62 -1.85 -17.50 -4.64
C VAL A 62 -2.58 -17.66 -3.32
N LEU A 63 -3.47 -16.71 -3.02
CA LEU A 63 -4.22 -16.62 -1.78
C LEU A 63 -5.71 -16.56 -2.11
N ASN A 64 -6.57 -17.02 -1.20
CA ASN A 64 -8.00 -16.76 -1.27
C ASN A 64 -8.34 -15.70 -0.22
N ASP A 65 -9.23 -14.78 -0.56
CA ASP A 65 -9.70 -13.73 0.35
C ASP A 65 -11.22 -13.54 0.23
N GLU A 66 -11.79 -12.93 1.25
CA GLU A 66 -13.16 -12.43 1.26
C GLU A 66 -13.13 -10.91 1.41
N LEU A 67 -13.68 -10.21 0.43
CA LEU A 67 -13.81 -8.76 0.42
C LEU A 67 -15.22 -8.38 0.86
N HIS A 68 -15.35 -7.92 2.10
CA HIS A 68 -16.61 -7.55 2.72
C HIS A 68 -16.87 -6.05 2.59
N PHE A 69 -18.08 -5.69 2.20
CA PHE A 69 -18.57 -4.31 2.14
C PHE A 69 -19.81 -4.16 3.03
N VAL A 70 -19.74 -3.31 4.05
CA VAL A 70 -20.81 -3.13 5.06
C VAL A 70 -20.85 -1.68 5.54
N ASP A 71 -22.01 -1.03 5.41
CA ASP A 71 -22.27 0.34 5.89
C ASP A 71 -21.16 1.35 5.52
N GLY A 72 -20.77 1.39 4.24
CA GLY A 72 -19.71 2.25 3.74
C GLY A 72 -18.30 1.87 4.18
N ARG A 73 -18.13 0.67 4.74
CA ARG A 73 -16.86 0.14 5.22
C ARG A 73 -16.45 -1.11 4.44
N PHE A 74 -15.15 -1.26 4.28
CA PHE A 74 -14.47 -2.34 3.60
C PHE A 74 -13.58 -3.09 4.57
N GLN A 75 -13.55 -4.41 4.43
CA GLN A 75 -12.62 -5.30 5.10
C GLN A 75 -12.20 -6.43 4.17
N SER A 76 -10.91 -6.76 4.19
CA SER A 76 -10.36 -8.01 3.65
C SER A 76 -10.21 -8.99 4.81
N ALA A 77 -10.75 -10.20 4.68
CA ALA A 77 -10.64 -11.24 5.69
C ALA A 77 -9.18 -11.66 5.91
N MET A 78 -8.38 -11.75 4.85
CA MET A 78 -6.94 -12.01 4.93
C MET A 78 -6.18 -10.92 5.70
N CYS A 79 -6.50 -9.65 5.47
CA CYS A 79 -5.90 -8.56 6.26
C CYS A 79 -6.32 -8.62 7.73
N GLN A 80 -7.59 -8.95 7.97
CA GLN A 80 -8.16 -9.11 9.30
C GLN A 80 -7.45 -10.24 10.07
N ASP A 81 -7.27 -11.41 9.44
CA ASP A 81 -6.58 -12.54 10.04
C ASP A 81 -5.07 -12.27 10.24
N TYR A 82 -4.46 -11.49 9.35
CA TYR A 82 -3.03 -11.20 9.41
C TYR A 82 -2.64 -10.23 10.53
N CYS A 83 -3.35 -9.10 10.67
CA CYS A 83 -3.03 -8.07 11.67
C CYS A 83 -4.27 -7.25 12.06
N ASP A 84 -5.44 -7.86 12.23
CA ASP A 84 -6.62 -7.17 12.79
C ASP A 84 -6.87 -5.77 12.20
N PHE A 85 -6.78 -5.65 10.86
CA PHE A 85 -6.86 -4.37 10.16
C PHE A 85 -8.19 -3.66 10.41
N GLY A 86 -9.22 -4.39 10.85
CA GLY A 86 -10.55 -3.87 11.12
C GLY A 86 -11.24 -3.36 9.86
N TRP A 87 -12.18 -2.44 10.08
CA TRP A 87 -13.01 -1.85 9.04
C TRP A 87 -12.44 -0.50 8.60
N SER A 88 -12.31 -0.27 7.30
CA SER A 88 -11.88 1.02 6.73
C SER A 88 -12.97 1.61 5.85
N GLY A 89 -13.10 2.93 5.81
CA GLY A 89 -13.99 3.56 4.83
C GLY A 89 -13.55 3.22 3.40
N TYR A 90 -14.52 2.99 2.52
CA TYR A 90 -14.24 2.87 1.09
C TYR A 90 -14.97 3.96 0.30
N GLN A 91 -14.51 4.20 -0.91
CA GLN A 91 -15.11 5.15 -1.82
C GLN A 91 -15.44 4.48 -3.14
N THR A 92 -16.41 5.04 -3.87
CA THR A 92 -16.84 4.53 -5.17
C THR A 92 -17.04 5.62 -6.19
N TRP A 93 -16.89 5.28 -7.46
CA TRP A 93 -17.45 6.04 -8.59
C TRP A 93 -17.88 5.05 -9.68
N THR A 94 -18.69 5.50 -10.64
CA THR A 94 -19.21 4.63 -11.70
C THR A 94 -18.84 5.16 -13.07
N ASP A 95 -18.39 4.26 -13.96
CA ASP A 95 -18.16 4.49 -15.38
C ASP A 95 -19.02 3.54 -16.22
N GLY A 96 -20.15 4.05 -16.75
CA GLY A 96 -21.12 3.22 -17.44
C GLY A 96 -21.66 2.09 -16.54
N GLU A 97 -21.39 0.84 -16.88
CA GLU A 97 -21.79 -0.35 -16.12
C GLU A 97 -20.73 -0.82 -15.11
N THR A 98 -19.57 -0.17 -15.09
CA THR A 98 -18.47 -0.54 -14.19
C THR A 98 -18.49 0.35 -12.96
N LEU A 99 -18.66 -0.25 -11.79
CA LEU A 99 -18.44 0.43 -10.53
C LEU A 99 -16.98 0.28 -10.14
N HIS A 100 -16.34 1.38 -9.79
CA HIS A 100 -14.98 1.40 -9.26
C HIS A 100 -15.05 1.61 -7.75
N PHE A 101 -14.17 0.94 -7.00
CA PHE A 101 -14.00 1.19 -5.57
C PHE A 101 -12.52 1.40 -5.22
N THR A 102 -12.27 2.12 -4.13
CA THR A 102 -10.96 2.20 -3.50
C THR A 102 -11.10 2.20 -1.98
N ALA A 103 -10.12 1.61 -1.30
CA ALA A 103 -10.01 1.62 0.14
C ALA A 103 -8.54 1.68 0.54
N THR A 104 -8.24 2.27 1.70
CA THR A 104 -6.91 2.18 2.32
C THR A 104 -7.05 1.60 3.71
N THR A 105 -6.52 0.40 3.90
CA THR A 105 -6.57 -0.33 5.18
C THR A 105 -5.22 -0.25 5.90
N ARG A 106 -5.23 -0.29 7.23
CA ARG A 106 -4.01 -0.16 8.07
C ARG A 106 -4.01 -1.17 9.20
N CYS A 107 -2.88 -1.84 9.41
CA CYS A 107 -2.61 -2.67 10.58
C CYS A 107 -2.44 -1.75 11.81
N PRO A 108 -3.09 -2.03 12.96
CA PRO A 108 -2.95 -1.23 14.16
C PRO A 108 -1.57 -1.40 14.83
N ASP A 109 -0.95 -2.56 14.68
CA ASP A 109 0.25 -2.94 15.46
C ASP A 109 1.57 -2.86 14.69
N ALA A 110 1.52 -2.66 13.38
CA ALA A 110 2.71 -2.58 12.53
C ALA A 110 2.47 -1.60 11.37
N PRO A 111 3.54 -1.05 10.76
CA PRO A 111 3.41 -0.02 9.74
C PRO A 111 3.07 -0.60 8.36
N HIS A 112 2.04 -1.45 8.32
CA HIS A 112 1.48 -2.04 7.11
C HIS A 112 0.26 -1.22 6.67
N THR A 113 0.30 -0.78 5.42
CA THR A 113 -0.82 -0.14 4.73
C THR A 113 -1.13 -0.94 3.48
N VAL A 114 -2.41 -1.17 3.21
CA VAL A 114 -2.84 -1.72 1.93
C VAL A 114 -3.73 -0.72 1.22
N VAL A 115 -3.34 -0.33 0.02
CA VAL A 115 -4.18 0.49 -0.88
C VAL A 115 -4.80 -0.43 -1.90
N TRP A 116 -6.12 -0.36 -2.04
CA TRP A 116 -6.93 -1.18 -2.94
C TRP A 116 -7.54 -0.29 -4.03
N TYR A 117 -7.55 -0.80 -5.25
CA TYR A 117 -8.34 -0.26 -6.35
C TYR A 117 -9.00 -1.40 -7.09
N GLY A 118 -10.33 -1.42 -7.14
CA GLY A 118 -11.04 -2.47 -7.84
C GLY A 118 -12.18 -1.97 -8.69
N THR A 119 -12.63 -2.87 -9.55
CA THR A 119 -13.77 -2.71 -10.44
C THR A 119 -14.75 -3.85 -10.22
N VAL A 120 -16.03 -3.52 -10.30
CA VAL A 120 -17.15 -4.44 -10.16
C VAL A 120 -18.03 -4.29 -11.39
N THR A 121 -18.28 -5.41 -12.07
CA THR A 121 -19.21 -5.50 -13.19
C THR A 121 -20.14 -6.68 -12.94
N GLY A 122 -21.42 -6.40 -12.71
CA GLY A 122 -22.39 -7.40 -12.27
C GLY A 122 -21.98 -8.03 -10.93
N ASP A 123 -21.67 -9.32 -10.96
CA ASP A 123 -21.30 -10.13 -9.78
C ASP A 123 -19.81 -10.45 -9.72
N THR A 124 -19.01 -9.89 -10.63
CA THR A 124 -17.56 -10.11 -10.70
C THR A 124 -16.81 -8.90 -10.16
N VAL A 125 -15.77 -9.15 -9.38
CA VAL A 125 -14.80 -8.14 -8.95
C VAL A 125 -13.43 -8.44 -9.54
N ARG A 126 -12.70 -7.37 -9.89
CA ARG A 126 -11.25 -7.41 -10.12
C ARG A 126 -10.60 -6.29 -9.34
N PHE A 127 -9.39 -6.50 -8.86
CA PHE A 127 -8.67 -5.44 -8.17
C PHE A 127 -7.17 -5.54 -8.33
N GLU A 128 -6.53 -4.40 -8.10
CA GLU A 128 -5.11 -4.27 -7.83
C GLU A 128 -4.92 -3.70 -6.43
N GLY A 129 -3.80 -4.05 -5.80
CA GLY A 129 -3.47 -3.60 -4.47
C GLY A 129 -1.96 -3.43 -4.28
N THR A 130 -1.58 -2.55 -3.36
CA THR A 130 -0.21 -2.50 -2.84
C THR A 130 -0.23 -2.71 -1.34
N TRP A 131 0.46 -3.75 -0.88
CA TRP A 131 0.78 -3.93 0.53
C TRP A 131 2.13 -3.30 0.80
N THR A 132 2.17 -2.25 1.61
CA THR A 132 3.41 -1.54 1.90
C THR A 132 3.74 -1.57 3.38
N THR A 133 4.96 -1.97 3.70
CA THR A 133 5.57 -1.80 5.01
C THR A 133 6.55 -0.65 4.96
N ARG A 134 6.27 0.45 5.66
CA ARG A 134 7.12 1.65 5.67
C ARG A 134 7.82 1.83 7.02
N ARG A 135 9.14 1.97 7.00
CA ARG A 135 9.96 2.35 8.16
C ARG A 135 10.92 3.45 7.75
N TRP A 136 11.49 4.15 8.73
CA TRP A 136 12.37 5.30 8.49
C TRP A 136 13.60 5.00 7.62
N TYR A 137 14.05 3.74 7.57
CA TYR A 137 15.25 3.31 6.85
C TYR A 137 14.98 2.33 5.70
N TRP A 138 13.73 1.91 5.50
CA TRP A 138 13.36 1.03 4.38
C TRP A 138 11.86 1.01 4.12
N THR A 139 11.52 0.75 2.87
CA THR A 139 10.17 0.43 2.42
C THR A 139 10.20 -0.90 1.69
N ARG A 140 9.28 -1.81 2.05
CA ARG A 140 8.97 -3.02 1.27
C ARG A 140 7.55 -2.90 0.78
N GLN A 141 7.34 -3.12 -0.50
CA GLN A 141 6.03 -3.14 -1.11
C GLN A 141 5.84 -4.48 -1.83
N LEU A 142 4.63 -5.01 -1.76
CA LEU A 142 4.15 -6.14 -2.56
C LEU A 142 2.97 -5.68 -3.41
N ASN A 143 2.94 -6.09 -4.66
CA ASN A 143 1.86 -5.80 -5.59
C ASN A 143 0.93 -7.02 -5.65
N VAL A 144 -0.36 -6.79 -5.42
CA VAL A 144 -1.38 -7.83 -5.42
C VAL A 144 -2.37 -7.54 -6.55
N SER A 145 -2.80 -8.58 -7.23
CA SER A 145 -3.94 -8.51 -8.15
C SER A 145 -4.87 -9.67 -7.86
N GLY A 146 -6.17 -9.45 -7.84
CA GLY A 146 -7.14 -10.50 -7.59
C GLY A 146 -8.38 -10.37 -8.46
N GLU A 147 -9.07 -11.49 -8.60
CA GLU A 147 -10.40 -11.55 -9.20
C GLU A 147 -11.30 -12.51 -8.43
N GLY A 148 -12.60 -12.27 -8.47
CA GLY A 148 -13.55 -13.06 -7.73
C GLY A 148 -15.00 -12.79 -8.11
N SER A 149 -15.89 -13.42 -7.36
CA SER A 149 -17.33 -13.26 -7.57
C SER A 149 -18.11 -13.29 -6.26
N LEU A 150 -19.41 -13.01 -6.32
CA LEU A 150 -20.32 -13.19 -5.18
C LEU A 150 -20.54 -14.67 -4.81
N THR A 151 -20.06 -15.61 -5.62
CA THR A 151 -20.16 -17.06 -5.35
C THR A 151 -18.91 -17.52 -4.60
N PRO A 152 -19.06 -18.20 -3.45
CA PRO A 152 -17.94 -18.81 -2.74
C PRO A 152 -17.14 -19.76 -3.63
N HIS A 153 -15.83 -19.84 -3.38
CA HIS A 153 -15.00 -20.88 -3.98
C HIS A 153 -15.58 -22.26 -3.64
N PRO A 154 -15.58 -23.23 -4.57
CA PRO A 154 -15.99 -24.59 -4.27
C PRO A 154 -15.22 -25.10 -3.06
N GLN A 155 -15.93 -25.45 -1.98
CA GLN A 155 -15.30 -26.03 -0.81
C GLN A 155 -14.62 -27.33 -1.26
N ALA A 156 -13.30 -27.42 -1.09
CA ALA A 156 -12.59 -28.67 -1.38
C ALA A 156 -13.24 -29.76 -0.53
N ALA A 157 -13.85 -30.76 -1.18
CA ALA A 157 -14.46 -31.88 -0.49
C ALA A 157 -13.39 -32.56 0.36
N SER A 158 -13.51 -32.43 1.68
CA SER A 158 -12.71 -33.19 2.63
C SER A 158 -13.11 -34.66 2.50
N GLY A 159 -12.24 -35.46 1.86
CA GLY A 159 -12.32 -36.92 1.82
C GLY A 159 -11.80 -37.57 3.08
#